data_AF-A0A846BZW7-F1
#
_entry.id   AF-A0A846BZW7-F1
#
_cell.length_a   1.000
_cell.length_b   1.000
_cell.length_c   1.000
_cell.angle_alpha   90.00
_cell.angle_beta   90.00
_cell.angle_gamma   90.00
#
_symmetry.space_group_name_H-M   'P 1'
#
loop_
_entity.id
_entity.type
_entity.pdbx_description
1 polymer ?
#
loop_
_entity_poly.entity_id
_entity_poly.type
_entity_poly.pdbx_seq_one_letter_code
_entity_poly.pdbx_strand_id
1 'polypeptide(L)'
;MIKILHIIRQASVGGAFRSLIATAKYLSLFSDYKQRIVSLISADPVAIKIAEEAGINVIALLNREAILQEISNADIVHLHFWNTPEIYELIRSGLPPMRL
;
A
#
# COMPACT_ATOMS: atom_id res chain seq x y z
N MET A 1 -12.49 -12.62 5.03
CA MET A 1 -12.02 -11.27 4.63
C MET A 1 -10.54 -11.34 4.29
N ILE A 2 -10.24 -11.29 2.99
CA ILE A 2 -8.91 -11.24 2.38
C ILE A 2 -8.31 -9.85 2.63
N LYS A 3 -7.09 -9.80 3.15
CA LYS A 3 -6.32 -8.58 3.39
C LYS A 3 -5.43 -8.28 2.19
N ILE A 4 -5.65 -7.13 1.58
CA ILE A 4 -4.85 -6.63 0.47
C ILE A 4 -4.00 -5.46 0.98
N LEU A 5 -2.68 -5.59 0.83
CA LEU A 5 -1.71 -4.55 1.12
C LEU A 5 -1.25 -3.91 -0.18
N HIS A 6 -1.59 -2.64 -0.39
CA HIS A 6 -1.01 -1.86 -1.47
C HIS A 6 0.31 -1.24 -1.02
N ILE A 7 1.36 -1.39 -1.80
CA ILE A 7 2.64 -0.72 -1.55
C ILE A 7 2.91 0.24 -2.69
N ILE A 8 3.18 1.50 -2.37
CA ILE A 8 3.54 2.53 -3.34
C ILE A 8 4.77 3.27 -2.83
N ARG A 9 5.62 3.78 -3.74
CA ARG A 9 6.75 4.63 -3.34
C ARG A 9 6.27 5.76 -2.43
N GLN A 10 5.29 6.54 -2.90
CA GLN A 10 4.74 7.67 -2.18
C GLN A 10 3.23 7.73 -2.36
N ALA A 11 2.47 7.80 -1.27
CA ALA A 11 1.09 8.24 -1.32
C ALA A 11 1.06 9.76 -1.60
N SER A 12 0.64 10.14 -2.81
CA SER A 12 0.58 11.53 -3.27
C SER A 12 -0.73 11.80 -3.99
N VAL A 13 -1.08 13.05 -4.30
CA VAL A 13 -2.32 13.36 -5.04
C VAL A 13 -2.29 13.01 -6.54
N GLY A 14 -1.19 12.40 -7.02
CA GLY A 14 -0.98 12.04 -8.41
C GLY A 14 -1.83 10.86 -8.92
N GLY A 15 -1.78 10.63 -10.24
CA GLY A 15 -2.61 9.65 -10.93
C GLY A 15 -2.47 8.21 -10.41
N ALA A 16 -1.25 7.77 -10.08
CA ALA A 16 -1.00 6.42 -9.56
C ALA A 16 -1.78 6.16 -8.25
N PHE A 17 -1.69 7.09 -7.30
CA PHE A 17 -2.40 6.96 -6.04
C PHE A 17 -3.92 7.12 -6.20
N ARG A 18 -4.38 8.01 -7.08
CA ARG A 18 -5.82 8.14 -7.39
C ARG A 18 -6.39 6.83 -7.96
N SER A 19 -5.65 6.17 -8.85
CA SER A 19 -6.01 4.86 -9.40
C SER A 19 -6.00 3.76 -8.33
N LEU A 20 -5.00 3.75 -7.44
CA LEU A 20 -4.94 2.88 -6.27
C LEU A 20 -6.20 3.05 -5.41
N ILE A 21 -6.52 4.28 -4.99
CA ILE A 21 -7.67 4.57 -4.13
C ILE A 21 -8.98 4.16 -4.79
N ALA A 22 -9.16 4.45 -6.08
CA ALA A 22 -10.34 4.01 -6.80
C ALA A 22 -10.47 2.48 -6.75
N THR A 23 -9.40 1.77 -7.08
CA THR A 23 -9.36 0.29 -7.06
C THR A 23 -9.72 -0.26 -5.69
N ALA A 24 -9.03 0.23 -4.65
CA ALA A 24 -9.25 -0.21 -3.27
C ALA A 24 -10.67 0.10 -2.79
N LYS A 25 -11.18 1.30 -3.07
CA LYS A 25 -12.54 1.73 -2.70
C LYS A 25 -13.61 0.85 -3.33
N TYR A 26 -13.49 0.56 -4.63
CA TYR A 26 -14.48 -0.27 -5.34
C TYR A 26 -14.36 -1.75 -4.97
N LEU A 27 -13.15 -2.25 -4.67
CA LEU A 27 -12.98 -3.61 -4.14
C LEU A 27 -13.63 -3.77 -2.76
N SER A 28 -13.58 -2.75 -1.90
CA SER A 28 -14.24 -2.77 -0.59
C SER A 28 -15.78 -2.84 -0.66
N LEU A 29 -16.40 -2.60 -1.82
CA LEU A 29 -17.84 -2.82 -2.01
C LEU A 29 -18.20 -4.31 -2.05
N PHE A 30 -17.22 -5.19 -2.29
CA PHE A 30 -17.38 -6.63 -2.15
C PHE A 30 -17.03 -7.01 -0.70
N SER A 31 -17.88 -7.80 -0.04
CA SER A 31 -17.87 -8.03 1.41
C SER A 31 -16.62 -8.73 1.98
N ASP A 32 -15.68 -9.11 1.14
CA ASP A 32 -14.57 -9.98 1.52
C ASP A 32 -13.19 -9.34 1.44
N TYR A 33 -13.05 -8.04 1.19
CA TYR A 33 -11.73 -7.41 1.08
C TYR A 33 -11.47 -6.30 2.09
N LYS A 34 -10.30 -6.34 2.73
CA LYS A 34 -9.78 -5.28 3.59
C LYS A 34 -8.53 -4.68 2.98
N GLN A 35 -8.54 -3.37 2.75
CA GLN A 35 -7.47 -2.64 2.09
C GLN A 35 -6.58 -1.92 3.10
N ARG A 36 -5.27 -1.93 2.88
CA ARG A 36 -4.29 -1.07 3.57
C ARG A 36 -3.27 -0.55 2.56
N ILE A 37 -2.67 0.59 2.85
CA ILE A 37 -1.66 1.21 1.99
C ILE A 37 -0.39 1.44 2.81
N VAL A 38 0.75 1.06 2.25
CA VAL A 38 2.07 1.46 2.74
C VAL A 38 2.69 2.44 1.75
N SER A 39 3.08 3.60 2.27
CA SER A 39 3.91 4.57 1.56
C SER A 39 5.36 4.40 2.01
N LEU A 40 6.26 4.06 1.08
CA LEU A 40 7.67 3.80 1.40
C LEU A 40 8.43 5.06 1.83
N ILE A 41 8.01 6.22 1.34
CA ILE A 41 8.48 7.53 1.80
C ILE A 41 7.33 8.33 2.43
N SER A 42 7.64 9.51 2.95
CA SER A 42 6.64 10.41 3.54
C SER A 42 5.44 10.63 2.61
N ALA A 43 4.25 10.33 3.10
CA ALA A 43 3.01 10.53 2.39
C ALA A 43 2.59 12.00 2.41
N ASP A 44 1.95 12.45 1.33
CA ASP A 44 1.29 13.75 1.28
C ASP A 44 0.08 13.74 2.24
N PRO A 45 -0.04 14.70 3.17
CA PRO A 45 -1.19 14.80 4.07
C PRO A 45 -2.54 14.82 3.35
N VAL A 46 -2.61 15.42 2.16
CA VAL A 46 -3.83 15.43 1.34
C VAL A 46 -4.16 14.04 0.83
N ALA A 47 -3.15 13.25 0.44
CA ALA A 47 -3.32 11.87 0.01
C ALA A 47 -3.79 10.96 1.16
N ILE A 48 -3.28 11.18 2.38
CA ILE A 48 -3.74 10.48 3.59
C ILE A 48 -5.23 10.76 3.80
N LYS A 49 -5.65 12.03 3.78
CA LYS A 49 -7.05 12.42 3.95
C LYS A 49 -7.96 11.78 2.90
N ILE A 50 -7.53 11.74 1.63
CA ILE A 50 -8.29 11.08 0.54
C ILE A 50 -8.50 9.59 0.82
N ALA A 51 -7.48 8.91 1.36
CA ALA A 51 -7.59 7.50 1.70
C ALA A 51 -8.51 7.27 2.90
N GLU A 52 -8.41 8.10 3.94
CA GLU A 52 -9.29 8.05 5.11
C GLU A 52 -10.76 8.27 4.75
N GLU A 53 -11.05 9.24 3.86
CA GLU A 53 -12.39 9.46 3.31
C GLU A 53 -12.93 8.26 2.52
N ALA A 54 -12.04 7.41 2.01
CA ALA A 54 -12.37 6.15 1.36
C ALA A 54 -12.41 4.95 2.32
N GLY A 55 -12.20 5.16 3.63
CA GLY A 55 -12.15 4.11 4.65
C GLY A 55 -10.89 3.26 4.61
N ILE A 56 -9.80 3.76 4.01
CA ILE A 56 -8.55 3.02 3.80
C ILE A 56 -7.45 3.65 4.66
N ASN A 57 -6.77 2.82 5.44
CA ASN A 57 -5.66 3.26 6.27
C ASN A 57 -4.35 3.36 5.45
N VAL A 58 -3.68 4.51 5.54
CA VAL A 58 -2.33 4.73 5.01
C VAL A 58 -1.33 4.69 6.14
N ILE A 59 -0.37 3.78 6.03
CA ILE A 59 0.76 3.65 6.94
C ILE A 59 1.96 4.28 6.26
N ALA A 60 2.42 5.41 6.79
CA ALA A 60 3.58 6.13 6.29
C ALA A 60 4.75 5.98 7.28
N LEU A 61 5.98 6.16 6.77
CA LEU A 61 7.20 6.23 7.58
C LEU A 61 7.48 4.98 8.43
N LEU A 62 7.11 3.80 7.91
CA LEU A 62 7.49 2.55 8.54
C LEU A 62 8.98 2.29 8.36
N ASN A 63 9.62 1.77 9.40
CA ASN A 63 10.91 1.14 9.23
C ASN A 63 10.76 -0.16 8.43
N ARG A 64 11.88 -0.70 7.95
CA ARG A 64 11.90 -1.90 7.12
C ARG A 64 11.20 -3.10 7.77
N GLU A 65 11.46 -3.35 9.05
CA GLU A 65 10.87 -4.47 9.78
C GLU A 65 9.34 -4.37 9.82
N ALA A 66 8.80 -3.18 10.07
CA ALA A 66 7.36 -2.96 10.07
C ALA A 66 6.75 -3.17 8.68
N ILE A 67 7.44 -2.77 7.60
CA ILE A 67 6.98 -3.04 6.23
C ILE A 67 6.92 -4.56 5.98
N LEU A 68 7.97 -5.31 6.36
CA LEU A 68 8.00 -6.76 6.19
C LEU A 68 6.92 -7.46 7.02
N GLN A 69 6.61 -6.94 8.21
CA GLN A 69 5.53 -7.43 9.05
C GLN A 69 4.15 -7.19 8.40
N GLU A 70 3.93 -6.01 7.82
CA GLU A 70 2.70 -5.72 7.07
C GLU A 70 2.52 -6.64 5.87
N ILE A 71 3.60 -6.90 5.13
CA ILE A 71 3.61 -7.86 4.01
C ILE A 71 3.24 -9.27 4.52
N SER A 72 3.82 -9.72 5.62
CA SER A 72 3.57 -11.05 6.20
C SER A 72 2.12 -11.21 6.72
N ASN A 73 1.49 -10.10 7.10
CA ASN A 73 0.13 -10.07 7.61
C ASN A 73 -0.95 -9.98 6.51
N ALA A 74 -0.54 -9.76 5.26
CA ALA A 74 -1.42 -9.61 4.10
C ALA A 74 -1.61 -10.96 3.37
N ASP A 75 -2.81 -11.17 2.82
CA ASP A 75 -3.10 -12.34 1.98
C ASP A 75 -2.63 -12.12 0.53
N ILE A 76 -2.68 -10.86 0.09
CA ILE A 76 -2.23 -10.37 -1.22
C ILE A 76 -1.48 -9.05 -1.01
N VAL A 77 -0.34 -8.91 -1.67
CA VAL A 77 0.46 -7.68 -1.72
C VAL A 77 0.39 -7.16 -3.15
N HIS A 78 -0.05 -5.93 -3.34
CA HIS A 78 -0.08 -5.28 -4.65
C HIS A 78 0.94 -4.13 -4.67
N LEU A 79 2.06 -4.37 -5.33
CA LEU A 79 3.11 -3.37 -5.52
C LEU A 79 2.80 -2.47 -6.72
N HIS A 80 2.54 -1.19 -6.45
CA HIS A 80 2.42 -0.15 -7.47
C HIS A 80 3.82 0.23 -7.97
N PHE A 81 4.34 -0.61 -8.84
CA PHE A 81 5.73 -0.56 -9.28
C PHE A 81 6.03 0.71 -10.09
N TRP A 82 7.10 1.40 -9.69
CA TRP A 82 7.77 2.43 -10.48
C TRP A 82 9.27 2.28 -10.32
N ASN A 83 10.05 2.71 -11.31
CA ASN A 83 11.51 2.54 -11.36
C ASN A 83 12.21 3.49 -10.37
N THR A 84 12.11 3.23 -9.06
CA THR A 84 12.68 4.08 -8.00
C THR A 84 13.53 3.28 -7.01
N PRO A 85 14.54 3.92 -6.38
CA PRO A 85 15.43 3.25 -5.44
C PRO A 85 14.70 2.51 -4.31
N GLU A 86 13.69 3.12 -3.71
CA GLU A 86 12.97 2.58 -2.55
C GLU A 86 12.21 1.29 -2.90
N ILE A 87 11.68 1.22 -4.13
CA ILE A 87 11.01 0.03 -4.63
C ILE A 87 12.02 -1.11 -4.83
N TYR A 88 13.19 -0.83 -5.42
CA TYR A 88 14.23 -1.85 -5.57
C TYR A 88 14.82 -2.29 -4.24
N GLU A 89 14.99 -1.36 -3.30
CA GLU A 89 15.44 -1.67 -1.94
C GLU A 89 14.46 -2.62 -1.25
N LEU A 90 13.15 -2.37 -1.37
CA LEU A 90 12.12 -3.28 -0.88
C LEU A 90 12.19 -4.64 -1.56
N ILE A 91 12.22 -4.72 -2.89
CA ILE A 91 12.22 -6.00 -3.62
C ILE A 91 13.45 -6.84 -3.27
N ARG A 92 14.61 -6.20 -3.08
CA ARG A 92 15.88 -6.86 -2.71
C ARG A 92 16.00 -7.12 -1.21
N SER A 93 14.97 -6.81 -0.42
CA SER A 93 15.08 -6.81 1.04
C SER A 93 15.04 -8.19 1.71
N GLY A 94 14.92 -9.28 0.95
CA GLY A 94 14.58 -10.59 1.50
C GLY A 94 13.13 -10.61 1.94
N LEU A 95 12.22 -10.44 0.97
CA LEU A 95 10.79 -10.38 1.21
C LEU A 95 10.27 -11.71 1.81
N PRO A 96 9.32 -11.68 2.77
CA PRO A 96 8.68 -12.88 3.28
C PRO A 96 7.83 -13.56 2.19
N PRO A 97 7.46 -14.84 2.37
CA PRO A 97 6.52 -15.51 1.47
C PRO A 97 5.22 -14.72 1.35
N MET A 98 4.79 -14.44 0.12
CA MET A 98 3.58 -13.68 -0.16
C MET A 98 3.00 -14.06 -1.52
N ARG A 99 1.75 -13.65 -1.77
CA ARG A 99 1.22 -13.52 -3.13
C ARG A 99 1.40 -12.06 -3.56
N LEU A 100 2.24 -11.84 -4.56
CA LEU A 100 2.55 -10.54 -5.15
C LEU A 100 1.74 -10.33 -6.44
#